data_AF-A0AAV8XYW4-F1
#
_entry.id   AF-A0AAV8XYW4-F1
#
_cell.length_a   1.000
_cell.length_b   1.000
_cell.length_c   1.000
_cell.angle_alpha   90.00
_cell.angle_beta   90.00
_cell.angle_gamma   90.00
#
_symmetry.space_group_name_H-M   'P 1'
#
loop_
_entity.id
_entity.type
_entity.pdbx_description
1 polymer ?
#
loop_
_entity_poly.entity_id
_entity_poly.type
_entity_poly.pdbx_seq_one_letter_code
_entity_poly.pdbx_strand_id
1 'polypeptide(L)'
;MEKLSVIIYEALQKEKVEVGDVIYIEATSGAVKRQGRSDAYATEFDLEAEEYVPLPKGDVHKKKEVVQDVTLHDLDAANAKPQGGQDVLSMMGQLLKPKKTEITDKLRREINKVVDKYIDQGIAELVPGVLFIDEVHMLDIETFTYLHRALESAIAPIVIFATNRGRCLIRGTDDIYSPHGIPLDLLDRLLIIRTIPYNRADMEQILKLRANTEGLDIEPEAISALGEIGVKATLRYAVQLLTPAYLTAKVNGRSNITQGDIEEIGSLFLDAKASAKILTENKEKYMS
;
A
#
# COMPACT_ATOMS: atom_id res chain seq x y z
N MET A 1 -32.06 17.39 -32.50
CA MET A 1 -32.23 17.98 -31.16
C MET A 1 -33.03 16.99 -30.32
N GLU A 2 -32.34 16.04 -29.69
CA GLU A 2 -32.97 15.18 -28.71
C GLU A 2 -33.32 16.04 -27.50
N LYS A 3 -34.57 15.93 -27.02
CA LYS A 3 -34.99 16.60 -25.79
C LYS A 3 -34.15 16.04 -24.65
N LEU A 4 -33.39 16.89 -23.96
CA LEU A 4 -32.68 16.52 -22.74
C LEU A 4 -33.68 15.87 -21.77
N SER A 5 -33.26 14.78 -21.11
CA SER A 5 -34.06 14.18 -20.06
C SER A 5 -34.20 15.16 -18.89
N VAL A 6 -35.34 15.10 -18.20
CA VAL A 6 -35.62 15.94 -17.01
C VAL A 6 -34.50 15.79 -15.96
N ILE A 7 -33.93 14.60 -15.85
CA ILE A 7 -32.83 14.26 -14.93
C ILE A 7 -31.58 15.10 -15.22
N ILE A 8 -31.19 15.24 -16.50
CA ILE A 8 -29.99 16.02 -16.86
C ILE A 8 -30.23 17.51 -16.61
N TYR A 9 -31.45 17.99 -16.86
CA TYR A 9 -31.80 19.38 -16.59
C TYR A 9 -31.69 19.73 -15.09
N GLU A 10 -32.22 18.87 -14.23
CA GLU A 10 -32.09 19.04 -12.77
C GLU A 10 -30.63 18.97 -12.31
N ALA A 11 -29.83 18.07 -12.88
CA ALA A 11 -28.41 17.97 -12.58
C ALA A 11 -27.61 19.22 -12.98
N LEU A 12 -27.89 19.79 -14.16
CA LEU A 12 -27.28 21.04 -14.63
C LEU A 12 -27.59 22.22 -13.69
N GLN A 13 -28.84 22.31 -13.21
CA GLN A 13 -29.23 23.34 -12.25
C GLN A 13 -28.53 23.16 -10.89
N LYS A 14 -28.42 21.91 -10.41
CA LYS A 14 -27.76 21.60 -9.14
C LYS A 14 -26.28 21.96 -9.15
N GLU A 15 -25.60 21.69 -10.27
CA GLU A 15 -24.18 22.01 -10.49
C GLU A 15 -23.95 23.49 -10.88
N LYS A 16 -25.02 24.30 -11.01
CA LYS A 16 -24.98 25.71 -11.42
C LYS A 16 -24.17 25.94 -12.69
N VAL A 17 -24.42 25.11 -13.70
CA VAL A 17 -23.72 25.20 -14.98
C VAL A 17 -24.16 26.44 -15.74
N GLU A 18 -23.19 27.24 -16.17
CA GLU A 18 -23.40 28.45 -16.96
C GLU A 18 -22.78 28.32 -18.37
N VAL A 19 -23.17 29.22 -19.26
CA VAL A 19 -22.60 29.26 -20.62
C VAL A 19 -21.13 29.67 -20.53
N GLY A 20 -20.24 28.78 -21.00
CA GLY A 20 -18.78 28.96 -20.92
C GLY A 20 -18.08 27.94 -20.02
N ASP A 21 -18.85 27.14 -19.28
CA ASP A 21 -18.31 26.03 -18.49
C ASP A 21 -17.99 24.79 -19.32
N VAL A 22 -16.92 24.10 -18.93
CA VAL A 22 -16.62 22.75 -19.41
C VAL A 22 -17.31 21.74 -18.50
N ILE A 23 -18.17 20.92 -19.07
CA ILE A 23 -18.94 19.90 -18.34
C ILE A 23 -18.68 18.50 -18.87
N TYR A 24 -18.79 17.54 -17.97
CA TYR A 24 -18.83 16.12 -18.29
C TYR A 24 -20.23 15.57 -18.01
N ILE A 25 -20.84 14.93 -19.00
CA ILE A 25 -22.14 14.27 -18.86
C ILE A 25 -21.96 12.79 -19.12
N GLU A 26 -22.32 11.97 -18.14
CA GLU A 26 -22.38 10.52 -18.30
C GLU A 26 -23.78 10.13 -18.80
N ALA A 27 -23.88 9.63 -20.03
CA ALA A 27 -25.15 9.34 -20.69
C ALA A 27 -25.99 8.24 -19.99
N THR A 28 -25.34 7.28 -19.33
CA THR A 28 -25.97 6.14 -18.65
C THR A 28 -26.62 6.53 -17.33
N SER A 29 -25.95 7.32 -16.50
CA SER A 29 -26.43 7.75 -15.18
C SER A 29 -27.20 9.07 -15.23
N GLY A 30 -26.99 9.87 -16.28
CA GLY A 30 -27.47 11.25 -16.35
C GLY A 30 -26.70 12.20 -15.43
N ALA A 31 -25.60 11.75 -14.82
CA ALA A 31 -24.78 12.57 -13.95
C ALA A 31 -24.05 13.65 -14.75
N VAL A 32 -24.07 14.87 -14.22
CA VAL A 32 -23.38 16.04 -14.78
C VAL A 32 -22.36 16.50 -13.76
N LYS A 33 -21.15 16.82 -14.23
CA LYS A 33 -20.08 17.39 -13.41
C LYS A 33 -19.50 18.63 -14.10
N ARG A 34 -19.51 19.77 -13.41
CA ARG A 34 -18.78 20.98 -13.85
C ARG A 34 -17.28 20.76 -13.59
N GLN A 35 -16.45 20.85 -14.64
CA GLN A 35 -15.00 20.72 -14.51
C GLN A 35 -14.32 22.05 -14.23
N GLY A 36 -14.92 23.16 -14.67
CA GLY A 36 -14.37 24.49 -14.51
C GLY A 36 -14.83 25.40 -15.65
N ARG A 37 -14.38 26.64 -15.62
CA ARG A 37 -14.65 27.62 -16.67
C ARG A 37 -13.67 27.47 -17.81
N SER A 38 -14.11 27.62 -19.05
CA SER A 38 -13.19 27.46 -20.18
C SER A 38 -12.14 28.57 -20.23
N ASP A 39 -10.89 28.22 -20.52
CA ASP A 39 -9.77 29.17 -20.76
C ASP A 39 -10.09 30.23 -21.83
N ALA A 40 -11.00 29.92 -22.77
CA ALA A 40 -11.43 30.88 -23.79
C ALA A 40 -12.19 32.09 -23.22
N TYR A 41 -12.69 31.96 -21.98
CA TYR A 41 -13.39 32.99 -21.24
C TYR A 41 -12.53 33.61 -20.13
N ALA A 42 -11.27 33.17 -19.98
CA ALA A 42 -10.32 33.79 -19.06
C ALA A 42 -9.96 35.19 -19.58
N THR A 43 -10.34 36.23 -18.85
CA THR A 43 -9.88 37.59 -19.13
C THR A 43 -8.70 37.92 -18.20
N GLU A 44 -7.70 38.67 -18.68
CA GLU A 44 -6.50 39.04 -17.89
C GLU A 44 -6.82 39.87 -16.62
N PHE A 45 -8.07 40.29 -16.44
CA PHE A 45 -8.54 41.12 -15.34
C PHE A 45 -9.54 40.41 -14.42
N ASP A 46 -9.75 39.10 -14.61
CA ASP A 46 -10.69 38.38 -13.77
C ASP A 46 -10.12 38.15 -12.37
N LEU A 47 -10.73 38.81 -11.39
CA LEU A 47 -10.42 38.70 -9.96
C LEU A 47 -11.17 37.52 -9.32
N GLU A 48 -12.02 36.82 -10.08
CA GLU A 48 -12.72 35.62 -9.61
C GLU A 48 -11.78 34.41 -9.59
N ALA A 49 -11.70 33.74 -8.44
CA ALA A 49 -10.88 32.55 -8.23
C ALA A 49 -11.54 31.28 -8.81
N GLU A 50 -12.06 31.35 -10.03
CA GLU A 50 -12.62 30.18 -10.72
C GLU A 50 -11.48 29.29 -11.27
N GLU A 51 -11.70 27.97 -11.21
CA GLU A 51 -10.77 27.01 -11.81
C GLU A 51 -10.96 27.01 -13.33
N TYR A 52 -9.97 27.56 -14.03
CA TYR A 52 -9.95 27.62 -15.49
C TYR A 52 -9.39 26.32 -16.08
N VAL A 53 -10.15 25.75 -17.02
CA VAL A 53 -9.82 24.49 -17.67
C VAL A 53 -9.79 24.62 -19.19
N PRO A 54 -8.83 23.97 -19.87
CA PRO A 54 -8.74 24.03 -21.32
C PRO A 54 -9.91 23.31 -21.99
N LEU A 55 -10.27 23.76 -23.19
CA LEU A 55 -11.28 23.09 -23.99
C LEU A 55 -10.86 21.63 -24.27
N PRO A 56 -11.73 20.64 -23.97
CA PRO A 56 -11.44 19.24 -24.24
C PRO A 56 -11.14 19.02 -25.73
N LYS A 57 -10.05 18.31 -26.03
CA LYS A 57 -9.69 17.97 -27.41
C LYS A 57 -10.43 16.71 -27.88
N GLY A 58 -10.79 16.71 -29.17
CA GLY A 58 -11.45 15.60 -29.86
C GLY A 58 -12.98 15.68 -29.81
N ASP A 59 -13.64 14.55 -30.08
CA ASP A 59 -15.10 14.50 -30.23
C ASP A 59 -15.84 14.72 -28.91
N VAL A 60 -17.02 15.36 -28.98
CA VAL A 60 -17.87 15.63 -27.81
C VAL A 60 -18.50 14.36 -27.26
N HIS A 61 -18.92 13.44 -28.14
CA HIS A 61 -19.47 12.15 -27.75
C HIS A 61 -18.39 11.07 -27.82
N LYS A 62 -17.97 10.55 -26.67
CA LYS A 62 -16.97 9.48 -26.58
C LYS A 62 -17.58 8.27 -25.87
N LYS A 63 -17.49 7.10 -26.49
CA LYS A 63 -17.75 5.82 -25.81
C LYS A 63 -16.44 5.35 -25.20
N LYS A 64 -16.35 5.34 -23.87
CA LYS A 64 -15.18 4.85 -23.14
C LYS A 64 -15.56 3.53 -22.46
N GLU A 65 -14.78 2.50 -22.73
CA GLU A 65 -14.84 1.27 -21.92
C GLU A 65 -14.08 1.56 -20.62
N VAL A 66 -14.78 1.42 -19.49
CA VAL A 66 -14.21 1.62 -18.16
C VAL A 66 -14.10 0.25 -17.52
N VAL A 67 -12.86 -0.21 -17.34
CA VAL A 67 -12.57 -1.39 -16.52
C VAL A 67 -12.42 -0.89 -15.08
N GLN A 68 -13.11 -1.55 -14.15
CA GLN A 68 -13.08 -1.20 -12.75
C GLN A 68 -12.59 -2.40 -11.93
N ASP A 69 -11.43 -2.23 -11.32
CA ASP A 69 -10.88 -3.22 -10.40
C ASP A 69 -11.39 -2.90 -8.99
N VAL A 70 -12.07 -3.87 -8.37
CA VAL A 70 -12.64 -3.73 -7.03
C VAL A 70 -12.33 -4.99 -6.23
N THR A 71 -11.92 -4.83 -4.97
CA THR A 71 -11.71 -5.99 -4.10
C THR A 71 -13.02 -6.43 -3.46
N LEU A 72 -13.15 -7.70 -3.10
CA LEU A 72 -14.30 -8.18 -2.33
C LEU A 72 -14.46 -7.43 -1.00
N HIS A 73 -13.35 -6.98 -0.41
CA HIS A 73 -13.38 -6.17 0.81
C HIS A 73 -14.04 -4.80 0.59
N ASP A 74 -13.82 -4.16 -0.57
CA ASP A 74 -14.44 -2.88 -0.89
C ASP A 74 -15.95 -3.03 -1.03
N LEU A 75 -16.40 -4.13 -1.66
CA LEU A 75 -17.82 -4.49 -1.75
C LEU A 75 -18.42 -4.74 -0.37
N ASP A 76 -17.74 -5.52 0.48
CA ASP A 76 -18.16 -5.79 1.86
C ASP A 76 -18.29 -4.49 2.67
N ALA A 77 -17.27 -3.63 2.59
CA ALA A 77 -17.22 -2.38 3.35
C ALA A 77 -18.30 -1.38 2.90
N ALA A 78 -18.53 -1.26 1.59
CA ALA A 78 -19.54 -0.37 1.02
C ALA A 78 -20.96 -0.78 1.43
N ASN A 79 -21.25 -2.08 1.51
CA ASN A 79 -22.56 -2.58 1.92
C ASN A 79 -22.73 -2.60 3.45
N ALA A 80 -21.65 -2.78 4.22
CA ALA A 80 -21.69 -2.72 5.68
C ALA A 80 -21.91 -1.29 6.20
N LYS A 81 -21.43 -0.28 5.45
CA LYS A 81 -21.66 1.13 5.72
C LYS A 81 -22.01 1.87 4.42
N PRO A 82 -23.30 1.98 4.06
CA PRO A 82 -23.69 2.76 2.91
C PRO A 82 -23.29 4.23 3.14
N GLN A 83 -22.21 4.67 2.49
CA GLN A 83 -21.84 6.08 2.43
C GLN A 83 -22.77 6.77 1.44
N GLY A 84 -23.67 7.61 1.92
CA GLY A 84 -24.57 8.38 1.05
C GLY A 84 -26.05 8.40 1.43
N GLY A 85 -26.43 7.94 2.63
CA GLY A 85 -27.77 8.22 3.14
C GLY A 85 -27.98 9.73 3.31
N GLN A 86 -29.08 10.27 2.75
CA GLN A 86 -29.52 11.65 2.98
C GLN A 86 -30.07 11.89 4.39
N ASP A 87 -30.10 10.86 5.24
CA ASP A 87 -30.61 10.96 6.60
C ASP A 87 -29.62 11.68 7.53
N VAL A 88 -30.16 12.50 8.43
CA VAL A 88 -29.42 13.27 9.44
C VAL A 88 -28.48 12.37 10.26
N LEU A 89 -28.88 11.11 10.47
CA LEU A 89 -28.09 10.11 11.19
C LEU A 89 -26.85 9.62 10.42
N SER A 90 -26.95 9.46 9.09
CA SER A 90 -25.80 9.09 8.24
C SER A 90 -24.83 10.25 8.05
N MET A 91 -25.32 11.50 8.04
CA MET A 91 -24.46 12.69 8.03
C MET A 91 -23.71 12.87 9.36
N MET A 92 -24.36 12.62 10.51
CA MET A 92 -23.67 12.63 11.82
C MET A 92 -22.66 11.48 11.95
N GLY A 93 -22.95 10.32 11.33
CA GLY A 93 -22.03 9.19 11.27
C GLY A 93 -20.75 9.45 10.45
N GLN A 94 -20.79 10.34 9.46
CA GLN A 94 -19.62 10.78 8.68
C GLN A 94 -18.74 11.81 9.44
N LEU A 95 -19.33 12.61 10.32
CA LEU A 95 -18.62 13.56 11.19
C LEU A 95 -17.90 12.89 12.37
N LEU A 96 -18.33 11.69 12.76
CA LEU A 96 -17.68 10.88 13.80
C LEU A 96 -16.64 9.95 13.17
N LYS A 97 -15.50 9.75 13.87
CA LYS A 97 -14.47 8.80 13.42
C LYS A 97 -15.13 7.46 13.06
N PRO A 98 -14.90 6.93 11.85
CA PRO A 98 -15.54 5.68 11.43
C PRO A 98 -15.03 4.54 12.31
N LYS A 99 -15.85 4.07 13.25
CA LYS A 99 -15.57 2.83 14.00
C LYS A 99 -15.54 1.67 13.01
N LYS A 100 -14.49 0.86 12.96
CA LYS A 100 -14.49 -0.37 12.16
C LYS A 100 -15.61 -1.27 12.68
N THR A 101 -16.69 -1.39 11.93
CA THR A 101 -17.76 -2.34 12.21
C THR A 101 -17.35 -3.68 11.64
N GLU A 102 -17.47 -4.73 12.43
CA GLU A 102 -17.19 -6.08 11.95
C GLU A 102 -18.18 -6.44 10.83
N ILE A 103 -17.64 -6.95 9.72
CA ILE A 103 -18.45 -7.46 8.61
C ILE A 103 -18.91 -8.86 8.98
N THR A 104 -20.22 -9.03 9.10
CA THR A 104 -20.82 -10.33 9.45
C THR A 104 -20.66 -11.33 8.32
N ASP A 105 -20.53 -12.62 8.66
CA ASP A 105 -20.48 -13.70 7.67
C ASP A 105 -21.74 -13.79 6.80
N LYS A 106 -22.89 -13.32 7.31
CA LYS A 106 -24.13 -13.26 6.52
C LYS A 106 -23.98 -12.29 5.34
N LEU A 107 -23.44 -11.09 5.59
CA LEU A 107 -23.20 -10.10 4.54
C LEU A 107 -22.20 -10.62 3.50
N ARG A 108 -21.09 -11.23 3.95
CA ARG A 108 -20.11 -11.84 3.04
C ARG A 108 -20.73 -12.91 2.13
N ARG A 109 -21.61 -13.76 2.68
CA ARG A 109 -22.31 -14.79 1.89
C ARG A 109 -23.28 -14.18 0.87
N GLU A 110 -23.93 -13.08 1.21
CA GLU A 110 -24.81 -12.36 0.27
C GLU A 110 -24.01 -11.72 -0.86
N ILE A 111 -22.88 -11.09 -0.55
CA ILE A 111 -21.99 -10.49 -1.56
C ILE A 111 -21.37 -11.54 -2.45
N ASN A 112 -20.85 -12.63 -1.89
CA ASN A 112 -20.29 -13.73 -2.68
C ASN A 112 -21.30 -14.28 -3.69
N LYS A 113 -22.58 -14.46 -3.31
CA LYS A 113 -23.63 -14.91 -4.24
C LYS A 113 -23.85 -13.94 -5.40
N VAL A 114 -23.76 -12.63 -5.15
CA VAL A 114 -23.92 -11.61 -6.20
C VAL A 114 -22.70 -11.61 -7.12
N VAL A 115 -21.50 -11.73 -6.56
CA VAL A 115 -20.24 -11.83 -7.32
C VAL A 115 -20.23 -13.07 -8.20
N ASP A 116 -20.57 -14.24 -7.64
CA ASP A 116 -20.68 -15.51 -8.38
C ASP A 116 -21.65 -15.37 -9.56
N LYS A 117 -22.80 -14.73 -9.35
CA LYS A 117 -23.77 -14.46 -10.42
C LYS A 117 -23.19 -13.56 -11.52
N TYR A 118 -22.39 -12.55 -11.18
CA TYR A 118 -21.76 -11.67 -12.18
C TYR A 118 -20.66 -12.38 -12.96
N ILE A 119 -19.95 -13.31 -12.32
CA ILE A 119 -18.97 -14.18 -12.97
C ILE A 119 -19.68 -15.14 -13.94
N ASP A 120 -20.75 -15.81 -13.50
CA ASP A 120 -21.54 -16.72 -14.33
C ASP A 120 -22.17 -16.02 -15.55
N GLN A 121 -22.52 -14.75 -15.41
CA GLN A 121 -23.06 -13.91 -16.49
C GLN A 121 -21.97 -13.36 -17.43
N GLY A 122 -20.69 -13.55 -17.13
CA GLY A 122 -19.57 -13.00 -17.88
C GLY A 122 -19.44 -11.47 -17.78
N ILE A 123 -20.04 -10.86 -16.76
CA ILE A 123 -19.97 -9.42 -16.49
C ILE A 123 -18.70 -9.08 -15.71
N ALA A 124 -18.25 -9.99 -14.85
CA ALA A 124 -17.07 -9.81 -14.00
C ALA A 124 -16.11 -11.00 -14.13
N GLU A 125 -14.83 -10.75 -13.90
CA GLU A 125 -13.79 -11.76 -13.80
C GLU A 125 -13.19 -11.75 -12.39
N LEU A 126 -13.05 -12.92 -11.78
CA LEU A 126 -12.40 -13.04 -10.47
C LEU A 126 -10.91 -13.28 -10.64
N VAL A 127 -10.10 -12.32 -10.19
CA VAL A 127 -8.64 -12.41 -10.21
C VAL A 127 -8.12 -12.67 -8.79
N PRO A 128 -7.55 -13.85 -8.48
CA PRO A 128 -6.99 -14.12 -7.17
C PRO A 128 -5.70 -13.31 -6.96
N GLY A 129 -5.64 -12.59 -5.84
CA GLY A 129 -4.47 -11.82 -5.45
C GLY A 129 -3.41 -12.62 -4.71
N VAL A 130 -2.48 -11.90 -4.08
CA VAL A 130 -1.45 -12.46 -3.19
C VAL A 130 -1.61 -11.85 -1.80
N LEU A 131 -1.73 -12.70 -0.77
CA LEU A 131 -1.67 -12.29 0.62
C LEU A 131 -0.27 -12.62 1.17
N PHE A 132 0.56 -11.59 1.35
CA PHE A 132 1.86 -11.73 1.97
C PHE A 132 1.76 -11.44 3.47
N ILE A 133 2.13 -12.43 4.29
CA ILE A 133 2.21 -12.28 5.75
C ILE A 133 3.66 -12.40 6.17
N ASP A 134 4.25 -11.26 6.54
CA ASP A 134 5.58 -11.21 7.12
C ASP A 134 5.56 -11.60 8.60
N GLU A 135 6.68 -12.13 9.08
CA GLU A 135 6.86 -12.57 10.47
C GLU A 135 5.72 -13.49 10.97
N VAL A 136 5.36 -14.51 10.18
CA VAL A 136 4.19 -15.39 10.43
C VAL A 136 4.20 -16.08 11.81
N HIS A 137 5.37 -16.27 12.41
CA HIS A 137 5.52 -16.81 13.76
C HIS A 137 4.93 -15.91 14.86
N MET A 138 4.53 -14.69 14.52
CA MET A 138 3.80 -13.79 15.41
C MET A 138 2.31 -14.12 15.53
N LEU A 139 1.78 -14.94 14.62
CA LEU A 139 0.40 -15.42 14.66
C LEU A 139 0.23 -16.50 15.74
N ASP A 140 -0.99 -16.56 16.30
CA ASP A 140 -1.38 -17.58 17.26
C ASP A 140 -2.08 -18.77 16.58
N ILE A 141 -2.28 -19.83 17.37
CA ILE A 141 -2.92 -21.06 16.91
C ILE A 141 -4.37 -20.85 16.41
N GLU A 142 -5.09 -19.89 16.99
CA GLU A 142 -6.45 -19.53 16.55
C GLU A 142 -6.43 -18.89 15.15
N THR A 143 -5.48 -17.98 14.91
CA THR A 143 -5.28 -17.37 13.59
C THR A 143 -4.89 -18.41 12.55
N PHE A 144 -4.00 -19.35 12.88
CA PHE A 144 -3.67 -20.45 11.97
C PHE A 144 -4.86 -21.34 11.66
N THR A 145 -5.70 -21.63 12.65
CA THR A 145 -6.95 -22.40 12.45
C THR A 145 -7.90 -21.66 11.50
N TYR A 146 -8.05 -20.34 11.66
CA TYR A 146 -8.82 -19.52 10.75
C TYR A 146 -8.24 -19.52 9.34
N LEU A 147 -6.92 -19.33 9.20
CA LEU A 147 -6.23 -19.33 7.90
C LEU A 147 -6.36 -20.67 7.20
N HIS A 148 -6.22 -21.78 7.92
CA HIS A 148 -6.38 -23.13 7.36
C HIS A 148 -7.75 -23.31 6.71
N ARG A 149 -8.83 -22.85 7.39
CA ARG A 149 -10.19 -22.87 6.84
C ARG A 149 -10.37 -21.89 5.69
N ALA A 150 -9.78 -20.69 5.77
CA ALA A 150 -9.89 -19.69 4.72
C ALA A 150 -9.20 -20.14 3.42
N LEU A 151 -8.08 -20.86 3.54
CA LEU A 151 -7.31 -21.42 2.42
C LEU A 151 -8.01 -22.60 1.71
N GLU A 152 -9.06 -23.17 2.30
CA GLU A 152 -9.89 -24.19 1.65
C GLU A 152 -10.94 -23.57 0.71
N SER A 153 -11.16 -22.26 0.78
CA SER A 153 -12.10 -21.56 -0.09
C SER A 153 -11.60 -21.52 -1.53
N ALA A 154 -12.49 -21.73 -2.50
CA ALA A 154 -12.15 -21.68 -3.93
C ALA A 154 -11.67 -20.29 -4.40
N ILE A 155 -12.08 -19.24 -3.70
CA ILE A 155 -11.71 -17.84 -3.99
C ILE A 155 -10.48 -17.37 -3.19
N ALA A 156 -9.78 -18.28 -2.51
CA ALA A 156 -8.65 -17.91 -1.67
C ALA A 156 -7.47 -17.38 -2.53
N PRO A 157 -6.84 -16.26 -2.12
CA PRO A 157 -5.64 -15.78 -2.79
C PRO A 157 -4.45 -16.72 -2.55
N ILE A 158 -3.39 -16.55 -3.32
CA ILE A 158 -2.11 -17.19 -3.02
C ILE A 158 -1.56 -16.59 -1.73
N VAL A 159 -1.31 -17.42 -0.71
CA VAL A 159 -0.76 -16.95 0.56
C VAL A 159 0.73 -17.23 0.61
N ILE A 160 1.52 -16.18 0.85
CA ILE A 160 2.97 -16.27 1.01
C ILE A 160 3.31 -15.92 2.45
N PHE A 161 3.88 -16.88 3.17
CA PHE A 161 4.38 -16.69 4.52
C PHE A 161 5.88 -16.41 4.52
N ALA A 162 6.31 -15.43 5.31
CA ALA A 162 7.73 -15.18 5.58
C ALA A 162 8.04 -15.33 7.07
N THR A 163 9.21 -15.89 7.38
CA THR A 163 9.69 -16.07 8.74
C THR A 163 11.21 -16.09 8.78
N ASN A 164 11.76 -15.44 9.80
CA ASN A 164 13.19 -15.45 10.12
C ASN A 164 13.52 -16.42 11.28
N ARG A 165 12.53 -17.14 11.81
CA ARG A 165 12.69 -18.07 12.94
C ARG A 165 12.89 -19.49 12.44
N GLY A 166 13.87 -20.18 13.04
CA GLY A 166 14.12 -21.61 12.78
C GLY A 166 13.14 -22.51 13.53
N ARG A 167 13.16 -22.48 14.86
CA ARG A 167 12.21 -23.19 15.74
C ARG A 167 11.75 -22.23 16.83
N CYS A 168 10.45 -22.09 17.02
CA CYS A 168 9.88 -21.24 18.07
C CYS A 168 8.54 -21.78 18.55
N LEU A 169 8.09 -21.27 19.70
CA LEU A 169 6.79 -21.57 20.29
C LEU A 169 5.68 -21.04 19.38
N ILE A 170 4.64 -21.84 19.16
CA ILE A 170 3.41 -21.38 18.52
C ILE A 170 2.65 -20.54 19.55
N ARG A 171 2.35 -19.28 19.21
CA ARG A 171 1.68 -18.38 20.16
C ARG A 171 0.27 -18.89 20.46
N GLY A 172 -0.17 -18.69 21.70
CA GLY A 172 -1.44 -19.26 22.20
C GLY A 172 -1.32 -20.73 22.66
N THR A 173 -0.11 -21.30 22.64
CA THR A 173 0.20 -22.61 23.23
C THR A 173 1.27 -22.44 24.31
N ASP A 174 1.31 -23.33 25.30
CA ASP A 174 2.24 -23.22 26.42
C ASP A 174 3.62 -23.86 26.15
N ASP A 175 3.65 -24.92 25.34
CA ASP A 175 4.83 -25.77 25.16
C ASP A 175 5.03 -26.33 23.74
N ILE A 176 4.21 -25.92 22.77
CA ILE A 176 4.28 -26.46 21.41
C ILE A 176 5.30 -25.68 20.57
N TYR A 177 6.51 -26.25 20.45
CA TYR A 177 7.56 -25.73 19.59
C TYR A 177 7.56 -26.41 18.23
N SER A 178 7.42 -25.61 17.18
CA SER A 178 7.38 -26.09 15.79
C SER A 178 8.44 -25.38 14.92
N PRO A 179 8.93 -26.01 13.84
CA PRO A 179 9.69 -25.30 12.82
C PRO A 179 8.92 -24.06 12.36
N HIS A 180 9.64 -22.94 12.28
CA HIS A 180 9.12 -21.65 11.82
C HIS A 180 7.96 -21.03 12.63
N GLY A 181 7.55 -21.66 13.74
CA GLY A 181 6.41 -21.20 14.54
C GLY A 181 5.06 -21.49 13.89
N ILE A 182 5.01 -22.44 12.95
CA ILE A 182 3.80 -22.80 12.19
C ILE A 182 3.32 -24.19 12.65
N PRO A 183 2.02 -24.41 12.86
CA PRO A 183 1.47 -25.75 13.13
C PRO A 183 1.88 -26.78 12.06
N LEU A 184 2.20 -28.01 12.48
CA LEU A 184 2.74 -29.05 11.59
C LEU A 184 1.78 -29.43 10.46
N ASP A 185 0.48 -29.46 10.74
CA ASP A 185 -0.60 -29.70 9.79
C ASP A 185 -0.64 -28.66 8.67
N LEU A 186 -0.42 -27.39 9.00
CA LEU A 186 -0.31 -26.33 7.98
C LEU A 186 1.03 -26.43 7.25
N LEU A 187 2.12 -26.74 7.96
CA LEU A 187 3.47 -26.83 7.39
C LEU A 187 3.57 -27.89 6.29
N ASP A 188 2.89 -29.03 6.45
CA ASP A 188 2.81 -30.10 5.44
C ASP A 188 2.13 -29.65 4.13
N ARG A 189 1.35 -28.56 4.17
CA ARG A 189 0.67 -27.97 3.01
C ARG A 189 1.48 -26.88 2.33
N LEU A 190 2.61 -26.45 2.91
CA LEU A 190 3.40 -25.32 2.42
C LEU A 190 4.53 -25.77 1.48
N LEU A 191 4.71 -25.01 0.39
CA LEU A 191 5.93 -25.07 -0.39
C LEU A 191 7.00 -24.19 0.27
N ILE A 192 7.98 -24.81 0.93
CA ILE A 192 9.04 -24.08 1.63
C ILE A 192 10.15 -23.67 0.65
N ILE A 193 10.31 -22.36 0.44
CA ILE A 193 11.41 -21.78 -0.32
C ILE A 193 12.44 -21.21 0.65
N ARG A 194 13.66 -21.74 0.61
CA ARG A 194 14.76 -21.29 1.47
C ARG A 194 15.55 -20.18 0.79
N THR A 195 15.66 -19.03 1.44
CA THR A 195 16.55 -17.94 1.02
C THR A 195 17.96 -18.14 1.58
N ILE A 196 18.97 -17.79 0.80
CA ILE A 196 20.38 -17.88 1.20
C ILE A 196 20.90 -16.45 1.45
N PRO A 197 21.78 -16.22 2.44
CA PRO A 197 22.42 -14.93 2.62
C PRO A 197 23.19 -14.48 1.37
N TYR A 198 23.14 -13.19 1.07
CA TYR A 198 23.92 -12.58 0.00
C TYR A 198 25.42 -12.64 0.29
N ASN A 199 26.23 -12.83 -0.75
CA ASN A 199 27.66 -12.62 -0.65
C ASN A 199 28.01 -11.12 -0.74
N ARG A 200 29.27 -10.74 -0.50
CA ARG A 200 29.71 -9.33 -0.55
C ARG A 200 29.44 -8.68 -1.91
N ALA A 201 29.73 -9.37 -3.02
CA ALA A 201 29.53 -8.82 -4.36
C ALA A 201 28.05 -8.57 -4.66
N ASP A 202 27.17 -9.50 -4.27
CA ASP A 202 25.72 -9.32 -4.39
C ASP A 202 25.25 -8.10 -3.57
N MET A 203 25.77 -7.93 -2.34
CA MET A 203 25.42 -6.78 -1.50
C MET A 203 25.85 -5.46 -2.14
N GLU A 204 27.09 -5.35 -2.63
CA GLU A 204 27.59 -4.16 -3.33
C GLU A 204 26.73 -3.84 -4.57
N GLN A 205 26.34 -4.86 -5.34
CA GLN A 205 25.46 -4.70 -6.49
C GLN A 205 24.06 -4.19 -6.08
N ILE A 206 23.47 -4.75 -5.02
CA ILE A 206 22.16 -4.31 -4.51
C ILE A 206 22.24 -2.86 -4.01
N LEU A 207 23.30 -2.51 -3.27
CA LEU A 207 23.52 -1.16 -2.77
C LEU A 207 23.70 -0.16 -3.91
N LYS A 208 24.45 -0.52 -4.96
CA LYS A 208 24.61 0.29 -6.17
C LYS A 208 23.27 0.53 -6.88
N LEU A 209 22.47 -0.52 -7.05
CA LEU A 209 21.13 -0.40 -7.63
C LEU A 209 20.22 0.50 -6.78
N ARG A 210 20.31 0.38 -5.46
CA ARG A 210 19.53 1.20 -4.54
C ARG A 210 19.92 2.68 -4.61
N ALA A 211 21.22 2.97 -4.58
CA ALA A 211 21.74 4.34 -4.74
C ALA A 211 21.26 4.97 -6.05
N ASN A 212 21.36 4.23 -7.17
CA ASN A 212 20.88 4.70 -8.47
C ASN A 212 19.36 4.96 -8.47
N THR A 213 18.57 4.11 -7.82
CA THR A 213 17.11 4.27 -7.73
C THR A 213 16.72 5.51 -6.91
N GLU A 214 17.50 5.82 -5.88
CA GLU A 214 17.33 7.03 -5.07
C GLU A 214 17.96 8.27 -5.69
N GLY A 215 18.65 8.14 -6.82
CA GLY A 215 19.33 9.25 -7.50
C GLY A 215 20.56 9.76 -6.74
N LEU A 216 21.21 8.90 -5.95
CA LEU A 216 22.38 9.24 -5.15
C LEU A 216 23.66 8.93 -5.91
N ASP A 217 24.56 9.91 -6.01
CA ASP A 217 25.91 9.70 -6.55
C ASP A 217 26.84 9.20 -5.43
N ILE A 218 27.46 8.04 -5.63
CA ILE A 218 28.26 7.36 -4.61
C ILE A 218 29.54 6.79 -5.24
N GLU A 219 30.66 7.04 -4.56
CA GLU A 219 31.96 6.57 -5.01
C GLU A 219 32.10 5.04 -4.86
N PRO A 220 32.86 4.36 -5.74
CA PRO A 220 33.09 2.92 -5.65
C PRO A 220 33.64 2.46 -4.30
N GLU A 221 34.52 3.26 -3.69
CA GLU A 221 35.11 3.01 -2.38
C GLU A 221 34.05 3.06 -1.27
N ALA A 222 33.10 4.00 -1.36
CA ALA A 222 31.99 4.11 -0.43
C ALA A 222 31.00 2.92 -0.55
N ILE A 223 30.74 2.45 -1.77
CA ILE A 223 29.95 1.22 -2.00
C ILE A 223 30.63 0.02 -1.35
N SER A 224 31.95 -0.12 -1.55
CA SER A 224 32.74 -1.22 -0.96
C SER A 224 32.68 -1.19 0.57
N ALA A 225 32.82 0.00 1.18
CA ALA A 225 32.69 0.18 2.63
C ALA A 225 31.29 -0.18 3.14
N LEU A 226 30.22 0.24 2.44
CA LEU A 226 28.85 -0.15 2.76
C LEU A 226 28.62 -1.66 2.60
N GLY A 227 29.24 -2.30 1.60
CA GLY A 227 29.23 -3.74 1.40
C GLY A 227 29.81 -4.47 2.62
N GLU A 228 30.94 -4.02 3.15
CA GLU A 228 31.54 -4.58 4.37
C GLU A 228 30.65 -4.40 5.60
N ILE A 229 30.01 -3.23 5.74
CA ILE A 229 29.04 -2.98 6.80
C ILE A 229 27.84 -3.92 6.66
N GLY A 230 27.34 -4.13 5.44
CA GLY A 230 26.22 -5.03 5.15
C GLY A 230 26.51 -6.48 5.55
N VAL A 231 27.74 -6.95 5.31
CA VAL A 231 28.20 -8.30 5.70
C VAL A 231 28.33 -8.43 7.22
N LYS A 232 28.86 -7.41 7.90
CA LYS A 232 29.02 -7.41 9.37
C LYS A 232 27.67 -7.30 10.10
N ALA A 233 26.78 -6.45 9.60
CA ALA A 233 25.47 -6.17 10.15
C ALA A 233 24.35 -6.85 9.34
N THR A 234 23.60 -6.07 8.54
CA THR A 234 22.56 -6.56 7.63
C THR A 234 22.47 -5.65 6.41
N LEU A 235 21.95 -6.16 5.28
CA LEU A 235 21.67 -5.35 4.09
C LEU A 235 20.71 -4.20 4.39
N ARG A 236 19.68 -4.44 5.23
CA ARG A 236 18.72 -3.40 5.64
C ARG A 236 19.43 -2.24 6.33
N TYR A 237 20.34 -2.54 7.23
CA TYR A 237 21.12 -1.52 7.93
C TYR A 237 22.02 -0.75 6.95
N ALA A 238 22.76 -1.44 6.08
CA ALA A 238 23.62 -0.77 5.08
C ALA A 238 22.82 0.16 4.15
N VAL A 239 21.63 -0.26 3.70
CA VAL A 239 20.74 0.59 2.90
C VAL A 239 20.28 1.83 3.67
N GLN A 240 19.97 1.70 4.97
CA GLN A 240 19.56 2.83 5.81
C GLN A 240 20.66 3.88 6.00
N LEU A 241 21.94 3.52 5.84
CA LEU A 241 23.06 4.47 5.95
C LEU A 241 23.22 5.36 4.71
N LEU A 242 22.62 5.00 3.56
CA LEU A 242 22.71 5.81 2.34
C LEU A 242 22.12 7.21 2.52
N THR A 243 20.94 7.33 3.13
CA THR A 243 20.27 8.64 3.30
C THR A 243 21.04 9.56 4.26
N PRO A 244 21.47 9.13 5.47
CA PRO A 244 22.32 9.95 6.32
C PRO A 244 23.65 10.31 5.66
N ALA A 245 24.30 9.38 4.94
CA ALA A 245 25.57 9.66 4.26
C ALA A 245 25.42 10.72 3.16
N TYR A 246 24.32 10.68 2.40
CA TYR A 246 23.99 11.73 1.45
C TYR A 246 23.79 13.09 2.11
N LEU A 247 23.08 13.12 3.25
CA LEU A 247 22.87 14.36 4.00
C LEU A 247 24.19 14.92 4.53
N THR A 248 25.08 14.07 5.04
CA THR A 248 26.43 14.48 5.48
C THR A 248 27.25 15.04 4.32
N ALA A 249 27.25 14.37 3.16
CA ALA A 249 27.91 14.89 1.96
C ALA A 249 27.38 16.28 1.59
N LYS A 250 26.06 16.46 1.60
CA LYS A 250 25.39 17.74 1.29
C LYS A 250 25.72 18.85 2.30
N VAL A 251 25.77 18.53 3.60
CA VAL A 251 26.19 19.47 4.65
C VAL A 251 27.63 19.90 4.44
N ASN A 252 28.48 18.97 3.98
CA ASN A 252 29.87 19.23 3.60
C ASN A 252 30.04 19.90 2.23
N GLY A 253 28.95 20.34 1.59
CA GLY A 253 28.95 21.02 0.29
C GLY A 253 29.25 20.11 -0.91
N ARG A 254 29.23 18.79 -0.72
CA ARG A 254 29.44 17.77 -1.75
C ARG A 254 28.11 17.19 -2.23
N SER A 255 28.09 16.67 -3.44
CA SER A 255 26.94 15.95 -4.02
C SER A 255 27.17 14.44 -4.12
N ASN A 256 28.43 14.01 -4.05
CA ASN A 256 28.86 12.63 -4.05
C ASN A 256 29.12 12.12 -2.62
N ILE A 257 28.67 10.90 -2.35
CA ILE A 257 28.94 10.17 -1.11
C ILE A 257 30.32 9.53 -1.22
N THR A 258 31.20 9.84 -0.26
CA THR A 258 32.57 9.32 -0.17
C THR A 258 32.68 8.30 0.98
N GLN A 259 33.77 7.55 1.01
CA GLN A 259 34.01 6.58 2.10
C GLN A 259 33.99 7.23 3.49
N GLY A 260 34.52 8.46 3.62
CA GLY A 260 34.55 9.17 4.90
C GLY A 260 33.16 9.45 5.47
N ASP A 261 32.18 9.75 4.59
CA ASP A 261 30.79 9.98 5.02
C ASP A 261 30.18 8.70 5.59
N ILE A 262 30.51 7.54 5.00
CA ILE A 262 30.05 6.22 5.47
C ILE A 262 30.65 5.88 6.84
N GLU A 263 31.95 6.14 7.03
CA GLU A 263 32.64 5.89 8.30
C GLU A 263 32.11 6.79 9.43
N GLU A 264 31.88 8.07 9.15
CA GLU A 264 31.29 9.01 10.10
C GLU A 264 29.88 8.56 10.51
N ILE A 265 29.02 8.29 9.53
CA ILE A 265 27.64 7.85 9.77
C ILE A 265 27.58 6.51 10.49
N GLY A 266 28.48 5.58 10.17
CA GLY A 266 28.58 4.28 10.84
C GLY A 266 28.98 4.37 12.31
N SER A 267 29.58 5.48 12.74
CA SER A 267 29.88 5.74 14.16
C SER A 267 28.70 6.37 14.92
N LEU A 268 27.86 7.15 14.22
CA LEU A 268 26.74 7.89 14.80
C LEU A 268 25.48 7.02 14.93
N PHE A 269 25.18 6.27 13.87
CA PHE A 269 24.05 5.35 13.85
C PHE A 269 24.60 3.95 14.13
N LEU A 270 24.07 3.30 15.15
CA LEU A 270 24.52 1.97 15.56
C LEU A 270 23.55 0.91 15.03
N ASP A 271 24.10 -0.22 14.60
CA ASP A 271 23.28 -1.39 14.29
C ASP A 271 22.73 -2.04 15.57
N ALA A 272 21.69 -2.87 15.41
CA ALA A 272 21.02 -3.50 16.54
C ALA A 272 21.95 -4.38 17.41
N LYS A 273 22.96 -5.06 16.81
CA LYS A 273 23.91 -5.89 17.56
C LYS A 273 24.89 -5.03 18.36
N ALA A 274 25.42 -3.97 17.75
CA ALA A 274 26.29 -3.02 18.45
C ALA A 274 25.55 -2.33 19.61
N SER A 275 24.32 -1.88 19.36
CA SER A 275 23.46 -1.28 20.39
C SER A 275 23.20 -2.23 21.57
N ALA A 276 22.82 -3.48 21.29
CA ALA A 276 22.60 -4.49 22.33
C ALA A 276 23.86 -4.81 23.14
N LYS A 277 25.04 -4.80 22.49
CA LYS A 277 26.32 -5.00 23.16
C LYS A 277 26.62 -3.87 24.15
N ILE A 278 26.47 -2.62 23.72
CA ILE A 278 26.67 -1.43 24.59
C ILE A 278 25.72 -1.46 25.79
N LEU A 279 24.46 -1.82 25.57
CA LEU A 279 23.47 -1.96 26.64
C LEU A 279 23.88 -3.05 27.64
N THR A 280 24.41 -4.17 27.15
CA THR A 280 24.87 -5.29 27.99
C THR A 280 26.09 -4.91 28.82
N GLU A 281 27.03 -4.16 28.25
CA GLU A 281 28.23 -3.68 28.92
C GLU A 281 27.94 -2.58 29.94
N ASN A 282 26.88 -1.78 29.73
CA ASN A 282 26.47 -0.69 30.63
C ASN A 282 25.21 -1.04 31.45
N LYS A 283 24.93 -2.33 31.71
CA LYS A 283 23.72 -2.79 32.41
C LYS A 283 23.39 -2.00 33.66
N GLU A 284 24.39 -1.70 34.48
CA GLU A 284 24.25 -0.98 35.76
C GLU A 284 23.71 0.46 35.62
N LYS A 285 23.86 1.08 34.44
CA LYS A 285 23.36 2.44 34.17
C LYS A 285 21.92 2.47 33.63
N TYR A 286 21.44 1.36 33.08
CA TYR A 286 20.18 1.31 32.32
C TYR A 286 19.12 0.37 32.91
N MET A 287 19.53 -0.61 33.72
CA MET A 287 18.59 -1.43 34.50
C MET A 287 18.68 -1.02 35.97
N SER A 288 17.75 -0.17 36.40
CA SER A 288 17.38 0.03 37.80
C SER A 288 16.38 -1.01 38.25
#